data_AF-A0A699IES7-F1
#
_entry.id   AF-A0A699IES7-F1
#
_cell.length_a   1.000
_cell.length_b   1.000
_cell.length_c   1.000
_cell.angle_alpha   90.00
_cell.angle_beta   90.00
_cell.angle_gamma   90.00
#
_symmetry.space_group_name_H-M   'P 1'
#
loop_
_entity.id
_entity.type
_entity.pdbx_description
1 polymer ?
#
loop_
_entity_poly.entity_id
_entity_poly.type
_entity_poly.pdbx_seq_one_letter_code
_entity_poly.pdbx_strand_id
1 'polypeptide(L)'
;MCIRFLRFFNTEYKEFGRANIRRSIPSMVDGFTIVRRKILCTAFKYITETSLNMEDFGGHVSTLTVYHYGNTSLELTIQRMSHGNNTNLLKVIGEIDIESRYLEIELHRITQYIFHKDDELLLNYLNEDGIGIVPAWFILIIPMVLVNGADGVAIGCRTFIPNYNTRDIITNIKRLLEEGKLKKYDTPEQLLEDFYNLRLHYYKERKNKGFKSLPSIKRDPREETHQKEEDEDVAVKGYDGIEP
;
A
#
# COMPACT_ATOMS: atom_id res chain seq x y z
N MET A 1 22.69 37.72 17.80
CA MET A 1 23.39 36.47 18.16
C MET A 1 24.07 35.94 16.91
N CYS A 2 25.40 35.88 16.84
CA CYS A 2 26.11 35.35 15.67
C CYS A 2 26.33 33.84 15.84
N ILE A 3 25.83 33.01 14.92
CA ILE A 3 26.02 31.56 14.95
C ILE A 3 27.13 31.21 13.96
N ARG A 4 28.12 30.44 14.42
CA ARG A 4 29.17 29.91 13.54
C ARG A 4 28.55 28.94 12.55
N PHE A 5 28.78 29.14 11.25
CA PHE A 5 28.18 28.33 10.18
C PHE A 5 28.33 26.82 10.41
N LEU A 6 29.51 26.35 10.83
CA LEU A 6 29.74 24.94 11.15
C LEU A 6 28.89 24.42 12.32
N ARG A 7 28.59 25.27 13.31
CA ARG A 7 27.71 24.91 14.43
C ARG A 7 26.29 24.71 13.93
N PHE A 8 25.78 25.63 13.10
CA PHE A 8 24.45 25.51 12.49
C PHE A 8 24.26 24.18 11.74
N PHE A 9 25.23 23.78 10.91
CA PHE A 9 25.15 22.51 10.18
C PHE A 9 25.14 21.28 11.09
N ASN A 10 26.02 21.27 12.10
CA ASN A 10 26.18 20.11 12.97
C ASN A 10 25.07 19.96 14.03
N THR A 11 24.32 21.03 14.31
CA THR A 11 23.20 21.00 15.27
C THR A 11 21.86 21.11 14.57
N GLU A 12 21.52 22.30 14.07
CA GLU A 12 20.17 22.63 13.61
C GLU A 12 19.82 21.93 12.29
N TYR A 13 20.72 21.99 11.32
CA TYR A 13 20.50 21.34 10.02
C TYR A 13 20.44 19.82 10.15
N LYS A 14 21.26 19.24 11.04
CA LYS A 14 21.26 17.80 11.30
C LYS A 14 19.92 17.33 11.87
N GLU A 15 19.36 18.04 12.85
CA GLU A 15 18.05 17.68 13.41
C GLU A 15 16.92 17.89 12.41
N PHE A 16 16.98 18.96 11.60
CA PHE A 16 16.08 19.13 10.45
C PHE A 16 16.16 17.95 9.47
N GLY A 17 17.37 17.50 9.13
CA GLY A 17 17.61 16.34 8.29
C GLY A 17 17.02 15.06 8.86
N ARG A 18 17.19 14.81 10.16
CA ARG A 18 16.61 13.64 10.85
C ARG A 18 15.08 13.67 10.85
N ALA A 19 14.48 14.83 11.13
CA ALA A 19 13.04 14.99 11.06
C ALA A 19 12.51 14.79 9.63
N ASN A 20 13.24 15.28 8.62
CA ASN A 20 12.93 15.09 7.21
C ASN A 20 12.96 13.61 6.80
N ILE A 21 13.96 12.85 7.25
CA ILE A 21 14.03 11.40 6.98
C ILE A 21 12.86 10.67 7.66
N ARG A 22 12.57 10.94 8.93
CA ARG A 22 11.50 10.28 9.69
C ARG A 22 10.10 10.48 9.10
N ARG A 23 9.85 11.63 8.47
CA ARG A 23 8.56 11.93 7.84
C ARG A 23 8.42 11.38 6.42
N SER A 24 9.53 11.22 5.70
CA SER A 24 9.52 10.82 4.29
C SER A 24 9.81 9.34 4.06
N ILE A 25 10.63 8.71 4.90
CA ILE A 25 11.02 7.31 4.74
C ILE A 25 10.22 6.45 5.72
N PRO A 26 9.42 5.48 5.23
CA PRO A 26 8.65 4.59 6.10
C PRO A 26 9.57 3.58 6.80
N SER A 27 9.08 3.04 7.93
CA SER A 27 9.77 1.92 8.58
C SER A 27 9.55 0.64 7.78
N MET A 28 10.54 -0.23 7.78
CA MET A 28 10.43 -1.58 7.22
C MET A 28 9.43 -2.44 8.00
N VAL A 29 9.23 -2.17 9.30
CA VAL A 29 8.41 -3.02 10.18
C VAL A 29 6.93 -2.94 9.81
N ASP A 30 6.41 -1.71 9.64
CA ASP A 30 4.99 -1.48 9.37
C ASP A 30 4.70 -0.83 8.01
N GLY A 31 5.73 -0.38 7.29
CA GLY A 31 5.56 0.32 6.00
C GLY A 31 5.01 1.73 6.13
N PHE A 32 5.00 2.32 7.33
CA PHE A 32 4.42 3.64 7.55
C PHE A 32 5.48 4.70 7.84
N THR A 33 5.20 5.93 7.39
CA THR A 33 5.87 7.13 7.90
C THR A 33 5.27 7.52 9.24
N ILE A 34 5.95 8.39 10.01
CA ILE A 34 5.42 8.85 11.29
C ILE A 34 4.03 9.48 11.16
N VAL A 35 3.77 10.21 10.06
CA VAL A 35 2.46 10.84 9.80
C VAL A 35 1.35 9.80 9.64
N ARG A 36 1.61 8.74 8.86
CA ARG A 36 0.64 7.64 8.69
C ARG A 36 0.36 6.93 10.02
N ARG A 37 1.36 6.79 10.90
CA ARG A 37 1.15 6.26 12.26
C ARG A 37 0.32 7.18 13.14
N LYS A 38 0.57 8.49 13.10
CA LYS A 38 -0.22 9.50 13.83
C LYS A 38 -1.70 9.42 13.46
N ILE A 39 -1.99 9.29 12.16
CA ILE A 39 -3.34 9.07 11.64
C ILE A 39 -3.94 7.76 12.19
N LEU A 40 -3.27 6.62 12.02
CA LEU A 40 -3.81 5.32 12.44
C LEU A 40 -4.03 5.23 13.95
N CYS A 41 -3.10 5.75 14.75
CA CYS A 41 -3.22 5.78 16.21
C CYS A 41 -4.45 6.58 16.66
N THR A 42 -4.74 7.69 15.99
CA THR A 42 -5.93 8.50 16.25
C THR A 42 -7.19 7.79 15.77
N ALA A 43 -7.14 7.14 14.60
CA ALA A 43 -8.26 6.35 14.06
C ALA A 43 -8.65 5.21 15.00
N PHE A 44 -7.70 4.46 15.55
CA PHE A 44 -8.00 3.39 16.53
C PHE A 44 -8.65 3.91 17.82
N LYS A 45 -8.38 5.16 18.20
CA LYS A 45 -8.92 5.76 19.43
C LYS A 45 -10.32 6.36 19.24
N TYR A 46 -10.63 6.89 18.07
CA TYR A 46 -11.85 7.68 17.82
C TYR A 46 -12.82 7.07 16.78
N ILE A 47 -12.35 6.21 15.87
CA ILE A 47 -13.12 5.65 14.75
C ILE A 47 -13.24 4.14 14.93
N THR A 48 -13.91 3.69 15.99
CA THR A 48 -14.06 2.24 16.26
C THR A 48 -15.28 1.64 15.57
N GLU A 49 -16.42 2.33 15.60
CA GLU A 49 -17.71 1.82 15.08
C GLU A 49 -18.46 2.82 14.20
N THR A 50 -18.21 4.12 14.34
CA THR A 50 -18.88 5.18 13.57
C THR A 50 -17.90 5.88 12.63
N SER A 51 -18.41 6.34 11.50
CA SER A 51 -17.68 7.30 10.67
C SER A 51 -17.54 8.63 11.41
N LEU A 52 -16.48 9.37 11.09
CA LEU A 52 -16.20 10.69 11.68
C LEU A 52 -15.94 11.70 10.58
N ASN A 53 -16.36 12.95 10.78
CA ASN A 53 -16.04 14.03 9.87
C ASN A 53 -14.52 14.21 9.73
N MET A 54 -14.04 14.41 8.49
CA MET A 54 -12.62 14.56 8.19
C MET A 54 -11.98 15.75 8.91
N GLU A 55 -12.70 16.87 9.03
CA GLU A 55 -12.21 18.09 9.68
C GLU A 55 -12.02 17.87 11.19
N ASP A 56 -13.03 17.30 11.84
CA ASP A 56 -12.99 16.94 13.26
C ASP A 56 -11.88 15.91 13.54
N PHE A 57 -11.76 14.90 12.68
CA PHE A 57 -10.67 13.92 12.78
C PHE A 57 -9.30 14.57 12.67
N GLY A 58 -9.11 15.52 11.74
CA GLY A 58 -7.88 16.29 11.62
C GLY A 58 -7.53 17.05 12.92
N GLY A 59 -8.54 17.64 13.56
CA GLY A 59 -8.41 18.27 14.88
C GLY A 59 -7.95 17.30 15.97
N HIS A 60 -8.51 16.09 16.00
CA HIS A 60 -8.09 15.04 16.94
C HIS A 60 -6.65 14.58 16.70
N VAL A 61 -6.22 14.40 15.45
CA VAL A 61 -4.84 14.01 15.14
C VAL A 61 -3.87 15.10 15.61
N SER A 62 -4.19 16.36 15.32
CA SER A 62 -3.37 17.51 15.74
C SER A 62 -3.18 17.57 17.24
N THR A 63 -4.27 17.38 17.99
CA THR A 63 -4.29 17.46 19.46
C THR A 63 -3.62 16.25 20.12
N LEU A 64 -3.96 15.02 19.69
CA LEU A 64 -3.49 13.79 20.32
C LEU A 64 -2.01 13.52 20.03
N THR A 65 -1.57 13.80 18.80
CA THR A 65 -0.26 13.37 18.31
C THR A 65 0.72 14.53 18.14
N VAL A 66 0.31 15.75 18.49
CA VAL A 66 1.14 16.95 18.38
C VAL A 66 1.63 17.10 16.94
N TYR A 67 0.68 17.15 16.00
CA TYR A 67 0.97 17.25 14.56
C TYR A 67 1.03 18.72 14.14
N HIS A 68 2.15 19.13 13.51
CA HIS A 68 2.46 20.56 13.29
C HIS A 68 2.45 21.00 11.80
N TYR A 69 2.05 20.14 10.87
CA TYR A 69 2.27 20.38 9.42
C TYR A 69 1.00 20.81 8.66
N GLY A 70 -0.06 21.20 9.38
CA GLY A 70 -1.31 21.72 8.82
C GLY A 70 -2.28 20.65 8.31
N ASN A 71 -3.59 20.94 8.41
CA ASN A 71 -4.67 19.98 8.11
C ASN A 71 -4.69 19.54 6.64
N THR A 72 -4.42 20.44 5.67
CA THR A 72 -4.42 20.08 4.25
C THR A 72 -3.45 18.93 3.92
N SER A 73 -2.23 18.97 4.48
CA SER A 73 -1.23 17.90 4.28
C SER A 73 -1.68 16.57 4.91
N LEU A 74 -2.37 16.66 6.05
CA LEU A 74 -2.92 15.51 6.76
C LEU A 74 -4.06 14.88 5.95
N GLU A 75 -4.96 15.71 5.44
CA GLU A 75 -6.12 15.30 4.64
C GLU A 75 -5.72 14.58 3.36
N LEU A 76 -4.76 15.15 2.62
CA LEU A 76 -4.18 14.50 1.44
C LEU A 76 -3.53 13.15 1.78
N THR A 77 -2.91 13.04 2.96
CA THR A 77 -2.32 11.78 3.42
C THR A 77 -3.40 10.74 3.70
N ILE A 78 -4.49 11.13 4.36
CA ILE A 78 -5.64 10.26 4.64
C ILE A 78 -6.29 9.79 3.32
N GLN A 79 -6.50 10.69 2.36
CA GLN A 79 -7.04 10.34 1.04
C GLN A 79 -6.15 9.33 0.29
N ARG A 80 -4.82 9.47 0.38
CA ARG A 80 -3.87 8.49 -0.17
C ARG A 80 -3.86 7.16 0.56
N MET A 81 -4.24 7.13 1.84
CA MET A 81 -4.36 5.89 2.61
C MET A 81 -5.68 5.16 2.35
N SER A 82 -6.69 5.85 1.80
CA SER A 82 -7.99 5.28 1.47
C SER A 82 -8.14 4.82 0.02
N HIS A 83 -7.28 5.28 -0.89
CA HIS A 83 -7.36 4.95 -2.32
C HIS A 83 -6.01 4.55 -2.92
N GLY A 84 -6.05 3.77 -4.00
CA GLY A 84 -4.88 3.48 -4.83
C GLY A 84 -3.87 2.48 -4.25
N ASN A 85 -4.17 1.84 -3.11
CA ASN A 85 -3.31 0.81 -2.54
C ASN A 85 -3.90 -0.60 -2.72
N ASN A 86 -3.06 -1.64 -2.66
CA ASN A 86 -3.51 -3.03 -2.69
C ASN A 86 -4.39 -3.37 -1.47
N THR A 87 -4.15 -2.73 -0.34
CA THR A 87 -4.96 -2.88 0.88
C THR A 87 -5.10 -1.53 1.58
N ASN A 88 -6.28 -0.93 1.46
CA ASN A 88 -6.61 0.34 2.11
C ASN A 88 -6.99 0.10 3.58
N LEU A 89 -6.36 0.85 4.49
CA LEU A 89 -6.60 0.72 5.93
C LEU A 89 -7.70 1.66 6.42
N LEU A 90 -7.91 2.74 5.67
CA LEU A 90 -8.97 3.72 5.90
C LEU A 90 -9.90 3.68 4.70
N LYS A 91 -11.13 4.13 4.92
CA LYS A 91 -12.13 4.36 3.89
C LYS A 91 -12.63 5.78 4.06
N VAL A 92 -12.63 6.53 2.97
CA VAL A 92 -13.24 7.86 2.94
C VAL A 92 -14.59 7.72 2.24
N ILE A 93 -15.63 8.25 2.87
CA ILE A 93 -17.00 8.27 2.38
C ILE A 93 -17.28 9.68 1.88
N GLY A 94 -17.71 9.78 0.61
CA GLY A 94 -17.93 11.05 -0.09
C GLY A 94 -17.17 11.12 -1.41
N GLU A 95 -17.47 12.13 -2.22
CA GLU A 95 -16.74 12.38 -3.47
C GLU A 95 -15.43 13.10 -3.18
N ILE A 96 -14.32 12.60 -3.73
CA ILE A 96 -12.95 13.00 -3.40
C ILE A 96 -12.65 14.47 -3.79
N ASP A 97 -13.45 15.07 -4.66
CA ASP A 97 -13.27 16.44 -5.18
C ASP A 97 -14.09 17.50 -4.43
N ILE A 98 -14.72 17.12 -3.31
CA ILE A 98 -15.50 18.01 -2.45
C ILE A 98 -14.64 18.47 -1.26
N GLU A 99 -14.96 19.64 -0.69
CA GLU A 99 -14.33 20.14 0.54
C GLU A 99 -14.33 19.10 1.67
N SER A 100 -13.20 19.03 2.39
CA SER A 100 -12.94 18.05 3.45
C SER A 100 -14.04 17.97 4.51
N ARG A 101 -14.72 19.09 4.82
CA ARG A 101 -15.84 19.15 5.77
C ARG A 101 -17.04 18.27 5.41
N TYR A 102 -17.17 17.83 4.17
CA TYR A 102 -18.25 16.94 3.69
C TYR A 102 -17.80 15.49 3.56
N LEU A 103 -16.53 15.20 3.85
CA LEU A 103 -15.97 13.86 3.83
C LEU A 103 -16.05 13.24 5.21
N GLU A 104 -16.37 11.96 5.24
CA GLU A 104 -16.28 11.14 6.45
C GLU A 104 -15.21 10.07 6.32
N ILE A 105 -14.59 9.70 7.44
CA ILE A 105 -13.55 8.68 7.53
C ILE A 105 -14.06 7.51 8.36
N GLU A 106 -13.79 6.30 7.87
CA GLU A 106 -14.07 5.03 8.55
C GLU A 106 -12.80 4.15 8.55
N LEU A 107 -12.61 3.32 9.57
CA LEU A 107 -11.60 2.26 9.52
C LEU A 107 -12.09 1.12 8.62
N HIS A 108 -11.24 0.65 7.70
CA HIS A 108 -11.59 -0.53 6.93
C HIS A 108 -11.62 -1.76 7.84
N ARG A 109 -12.60 -2.64 7.67
CA ARG A 109 -12.72 -3.89 8.46
C ARG A 109 -11.47 -4.77 8.46
N ILE A 110 -10.67 -4.71 7.40
CA ILE A 110 -9.44 -5.51 7.28
C ILE A 110 -8.36 -5.03 8.26
N THR A 111 -8.40 -3.75 8.63
CA THR A 111 -7.43 -3.12 9.54
C THR A 111 -7.46 -3.78 10.91
N GLN A 112 -8.64 -4.15 11.43
CA GLN A 112 -8.75 -4.87 12.70
C GLN A 112 -8.13 -6.27 12.68
N TYR A 113 -8.01 -6.89 11.49
CA TYR A 113 -7.33 -8.17 11.33
C TYR A 113 -5.83 -7.99 11.12
N ILE A 114 -5.38 -6.95 10.44
CA ILE A 114 -3.95 -6.68 10.20
C ILE A 114 -3.26 -6.23 11.50
N PHE A 115 -3.98 -5.50 12.35
CA PHE A 115 -3.51 -4.97 13.63
C PHE A 115 -4.16 -5.79 14.74
N HIS A 116 -3.43 -6.76 15.27
CA HIS A 116 -3.96 -7.58 16.35
C HIS A 116 -4.04 -6.75 17.63
N LYS A 117 -5.19 -6.79 18.32
CA LYS A 117 -5.42 -5.98 19.53
C LYS A 117 -4.41 -6.28 20.64
N ASP A 118 -4.02 -7.55 20.77
CA ASP A 118 -3.08 -7.98 21.82
C ASP A 118 -1.66 -7.44 21.60
N ASP A 119 -1.30 -7.05 20.36
CA ASP A 119 0.02 -6.49 20.06
C ASP A 119 0.18 -5.06 20.60
N GLU A 120 -0.90 -4.39 21.00
CA GLU A 120 -0.87 -3.05 21.58
C GLU A 120 0.02 -2.98 22.84
N LEU A 121 0.05 -4.07 23.63
CA LEU A 121 0.87 -4.19 24.84
C LEU A 121 2.38 -4.24 24.54
N LEU A 122 2.76 -4.54 23.30
CA LEU A 122 4.15 -4.66 22.86
C LEU A 122 4.68 -3.36 22.23
N LEU A 123 3.82 -2.37 22.03
CA LEU A 123 4.19 -1.14 21.33
C LEU A 123 5.02 -0.22 22.22
N ASN A 124 6.15 0.24 21.67
CA ASN A 124 6.96 1.28 22.30
C ASN A 124 6.49 2.66 21.84
N TYR A 125 5.88 3.44 22.73
CA TYR A 125 5.39 4.78 22.45
C TYR A 125 6.50 5.83 22.57
N LEU A 126 6.60 6.69 21.56
CA LEU A 126 7.54 7.80 21.52
C LEU A 126 6.95 9.00 22.26
N ASN A 127 7.59 9.41 23.35
CA ASN A 127 7.22 10.63 24.07
C ASN A 127 7.81 11.86 23.35
N GLU A 128 6.98 12.56 22.57
CA GLU A 128 7.26 13.93 22.12
C GLU A 128 6.59 14.90 23.12
N ASP A 129 7.39 15.76 23.76
CA ASP A 129 6.95 16.84 24.67
C ASP A 129 6.02 16.42 25.83
N GLY A 130 6.12 15.16 26.26
CA GLY A 130 5.33 14.61 27.37
C GLY A 130 3.85 14.32 27.06
N ILE A 131 3.41 14.51 25.80
CA ILE A 131 2.00 14.35 25.39
C ILE A 131 1.87 13.38 24.22
N GLY A 132 2.87 13.28 23.33
CA GLY A 132 2.79 12.44 22.13
C GLY A 132 2.69 10.95 22.47
N ILE A 133 1.55 10.33 22.14
CA ILE A 133 1.33 8.88 22.26
C ILE A 133 1.30 8.33 20.83
N VAL A 134 2.47 8.13 20.23
CA VAL A 134 2.58 7.49 18.91
C VAL A 134 3.60 6.36 19.00
N PRO A 135 3.25 5.14 18.59
CA PRO A 135 4.21 4.05 18.61
C PRO A 135 5.34 4.30 17.62
N ALA A 136 6.55 3.85 17.97
CA ALA A 136 7.71 3.91 17.09
C ALA A 136 7.42 3.21 15.75
N TRP A 137 6.71 2.08 15.81
CA TRP A 137 6.10 1.35 14.70
C TRP A 137 5.02 0.43 15.24
N PHE A 138 4.06 0.06 14.39
CA PHE A 138 3.11 -1.01 14.69
C PHE A 138 3.73 -2.39 14.41
N ILE A 139 3.18 -3.42 15.05
CA ILE A 139 3.49 -4.81 14.74
C ILE A 139 2.29 -5.34 13.95
N LEU A 140 2.52 -5.74 12.71
CA LEU A 140 1.48 -6.13 11.77
C LEU A 140 1.61 -7.61 11.43
N ILE A 141 0.47 -8.29 11.22
CA ILE A 141 0.46 -9.70 10.82
C ILE A 141 1.11 -9.91 9.45
N ILE A 142 1.03 -8.90 8.58
CA ILE A 142 1.63 -8.93 7.24
C ILE A 142 2.51 -7.69 7.00
N PRO A 143 3.59 -7.79 6.21
CA PRO A 143 4.50 -6.69 5.92
C PRO A 143 3.85 -5.69 4.96
N MET A 144 3.13 -4.70 5.52
CA MET A 144 2.40 -3.70 4.74
C MET A 144 3.31 -2.85 3.84
N VAL A 145 4.60 -2.75 4.15
CA VAL A 145 5.62 -2.12 3.30
C VAL A 145 5.72 -2.78 1.92
N LEU A 146 5.48 -4.09 1.82
CA LEU A 146 5.44 -4.81 0.55
C LEU A 146 4.04 -4.77 -0.07
N VAL A 147 2.99 -4.84 0.76
CA VAL A 147 1.60 -4.83 0.28
C VAL A 147 1.30 -3.54 -0.48
N ASN A 148 1.56 -2.39 0.15
CA ASN A 148 1.23 -1.07 -0.38
C ASN A 148 2.45 -0.32 -0.94
N GLY A 149 3.61 -0.98 -0.99
CA GLY A 149 4.85 -0.36 -1.40
C GLY A 149 5.27 0.80 -0.51
N ALA A 150 6.30 1.52 -0.97
CA ALA A 150 6.80 2.72 -0.34
C ALA A 150 7.49 3.59 -1.40
N ASP A 151 7.11 4.85 -1.50
CA ASP A 151 7.85 5.85 -2.26
C ASP A 151 8.09 7.06 -1.35
N GLY A 152 9.34 7.47 -1.21
CA GLY A 152 9.73 8.51 -0.29
C GLY A 152 11.07 9.13 -0.67
N VAL A 153 11.11 10.46 -0.61
CA VAL A 153 12.32 11.24 -0.85
C VAL A 153 12.62 12.08 0.38
N ALA A 154 13.85 11.99 0.87
CA ALA A 154 14.35 12.79 1.98
C ALA A 154 15.76 13.31 1.66
N ILE A 155 16.28 14.15 2.55
CA ILE A 155 17.63 14.68 2.44
C ILE A 155 18.63 13.53 2.41
N GLY A 156 19.33 13.39 1.28
CA GLY A 156 20.38 12.40 1.08
C GLY A 156 19.87 10.97 0.88
N CYS A 157 18.56 10.72 0.80
CA CYS A 157 18.03 9.37 0.61
C CYS A 157 16.72 9.34 -0.20
N ARG A 158 16.54 8.23 -0.92
CA ARG A 158 15.30 7.89 -1.61
C ARG A 158 14.98 6.42 -1.31
N THR A 159 13.69 6.12 -1.16
CA THR A 159 13.19 4.76 -1.06
C THR A 159 12.15 4.54 -2.15
N PHE A 160 12.19 3.35 -2.75
CA PHE A 160 11.18 2.91 -3.69
C PHE A 160 10.99 1.40 -3.52
N ILE A 161 9.78 1.01 -3.14
CA ILE A 161 9.33 -0.37 -2.98
C ILE A 161 8.02 -0.47 -3.75
N PRO A 162 7.92 -1.35 -4.77
CA PRO A 162 6.69 -1.53 -5.52
C PRO A 162 5.63 -2.26 -4.68
N ASN A 163 4.38 -2.17 -5.13
CA ASN A 163 3.28 -2.90 -4.51
C ASN A 163 3.34 -4.37 -4.92
N TYR A 164 3.18 -5.28 -3.97
CA TYR A 164 3.12 -6.72 -4.19
C TYR A 164 1.74 -7.27 -3.86
N ASN A 165 1.36 -8.36 -4.52
CA ASN A 165 0.08 -9.01 -4.25
C ASN A 165 0.03 -9.56 -2.81
N THR A 166 -1.00 -9.17 -2.06
CA THR A 166 -1.20 -9.57 -0.66
C THR A 166 -1.25 -11.10 -0.50
N ARG A 167 -1.85 -11.83 -1.45
CA ARG A 167 -1.96 -13.29 -1.37
C ARG A 167 -0.61 -13.99 -1.51
N ASP A 168 0.26 -13.48 -2.37
CA ASP A 168 1.60 -14.06 -2.59
C ASP A 168 2.47 -13.83 -1.36
N ILE A 169 2.37 -12.66 -0.74
CA ILE A 169 3.02 -12.36 0.55
C ILE A 169 2.53 -13.35 1.61
N ILE A 170 1.22 -13.53 1.77
CA ILE A 170 0.66 -14.45 2.77
C ILE A 170 1.13 -15.89 2.52
N THR A 171 1.12 -16.35 1.27
CA THR A 171 1.61 -17.69 0.90
C THR A 171 3.08 -17.86 1.27
N ASN A 172 3.93 -16.86 1.01
CA ASN A 172 5.34 -16.93 1.37
C ASN A 172 5.58 -16.87 2.89
N ILE A 173 4.77 -16.13 3.65
CA ILE A 173 4.81 -16.16 5.12
C ILE A 173 4.46 -17.55 5.63
N LYS A 174 3.40 -18.17 5.12
CA LYS A 174 3.01 -19.54 5.49
C LYS A 174 4.11 -20.56 5.17
N ARG A 175 4.69 -20.50 3.97
CA ARG A 175 5.85 -21.33 3.59
C ARG A 175 7.05 -21.11 4.51
N LEU A 176 7.32 -19.86 4.90
CA LEU A 176 8.42 -19.57 5.83
C LEU A 176 8.15 -20.17 7.23
N LEU A 177 6.91 -20.14 7.70
CA LEU A 177 6.51 -20.73 8.98
C LEU A 177 6.54 -22.26 8.97
N GLU A 178 6.11 -22.89 7.87
CA GLU A 178 5.99 -24.35 7.75
C GLU A 178 7.31 -25.02 7.33
N GLU A 179 8.02 -24.44 6.37
CA GLU A 179 9.18 -25.04 5.70
C GLU A 179 10.50 -24.31 5.97
N GLY A 180 10.46 -23.13 6.61
CA GLY A 180 11.64 -22.30 6.84
C GLY A 180 12.23 -21.69 5.56
N LYS A 181 11.49 -21.67 4.44
CA LYS A 181 11.98 -21.23 3.13
C LYS A 181 11.05 -20.22 2.47
N LEU A 182 11.63 -19.22 1.82
CA LEU A 182 10.93 -18.30 0.93
C LEU A 182 10.97 -18.84 -0.49
N LYS A 183 9.85 -18.73 -1.21
CA LYS A 183 9.85 -18.94 -2.66
C LYS A 183 10.01 -17.61 -3.37
N LYS A 184 11.14 -17.46 -4.04
CA LYS A 184 11.38 -16.40 -5.01
C LYS A 184 10.93 -16.89 -6.38
N TYR A 185 10.25 -16.03 -7.13
CA TYR A 185 9.99 -16.26 -8.54
C TYR A 185 10.93 -15.35 -9.33
N ASP A 186 11.84 -15.93 -10.09
CA ASP A 186 12.77 -15.17 -10.91
C ASP A 186 12.11 -14.67 -12.20
N THR A 187 11.04 -15.34 -12.65
CA THR A 187 10.25 -14.94 -13.81
C THR A 187 8.74 -15.07 -13.55
N PRO A 188 7.89 -14.31 -14.25
CA PRO A 188 6.43 -14.45 -14.16
C PRO A 188 5.94 -15.87 -14.49
N GLU A 189 6.63 -16.61 -15.37
CA GLU A 189 6.26 -17.97 -15.78
C GLU A 189 6.34 -18.94 -14.60
N GLN A 190 7.37 -18.83 -13.74
CA GLN A 190 7.48 -19.65 -12.53
C GLN A 190 6.31 -19.40 -11.57
N LEU A 191 5.84 -18.15 -11.47
CA LEU A 191 4.67 -17.80 -10.67
C LEU A 191 3.39 -18.36 -11.30
N LEU A 192 3.27 -18.26 -12.62
CA LEU A 192 2.13 -18.80 -13.36
C LEU A 192 2.05 -20.32 -13.27
N GLU A 193 3.17 -21.03 -13.29
CA GLU A 193 3.21 -22.49 -13.15
C GLU A 193 2.71 -22.94 -11.76
N ASP A 194 3.16 -22.27 -10.70
CA ASP A 194 2.66 -22.49 -9.34
C ASP A 194 1.16 -22.17 -9.23
N PHE A 195 0.76 -21.02 -9.76
CA PHE A 195 -0.63 -20.58 -9.72
C PHE A 195 -1.55 -21.50 -10.52
N TYR A 196 -1.10 -21.98 -11.68
CA TYR A 196 -1.83 -22.91 -12.54
C TYR A 196 -2.14 -24.20 -11.78
N ASN A 197 -1.15 -24.78 -11.11
CA ASN A 197 -1.32 -26.00 -10.33
C ASN A 197 -2.29 -25.80 -9.16
N LEU A 198 -2.16 -24.69 -8.42
CA LEU A 198 -3.10 -24.31 -7.37
C LEU A 198 -4.54 -24.17 -7.91
N ARG A 199 -4.68 -23.49 -9.05
CA ARG A 199 -5.98 -23.26 -9.69
C ARG A 199 -6.60 -24.55 -10.21
N LEU A 200 -5.80 -25.45 -10.78
CA LEU A 200 -6.22 -26.77 -11.23
C LEU A 200 -6.73 -27.64 -10.07
N HIS A 201 -6.07 -27.58 -8.90
CA HIS A 201 -6.54 -28.23 -7.68
C HIS A 201 -7.93 -27.72 -7.28
N TYR A 202 -8.13 -26.40 -7.18
CA TYR A 202 -9.44 -25.83 -6.84
C TYR A 202 -10.51 -26.09 -7.90
N TYR A 203 -10.15 -26.22 -9.18
CA TYR A 203 -11.10 -26.66 -10.21
C TYR A 203 -11.59 -28.08 -9.97
N LYS A 204 -10.71 -29.01 -9.58
CA LYS A 204 -11.09 -30.38 -9.22
C LYS A 204 -12.02 -30.38 -8.00
N GLU A 205 -11.67 -29.63 -6.96
CA GLU A 205 -12.50 -29.45 -5.76
C GLU A 205 -13.90 -28.88 -6.09
N ARG A 206 -13.96 -27.86 -6.95
CA ARG A 206 -15.22 -27.24 -7.38
C ARG A 206 -16.10 -28.22 -8.18
N LYS A 207 -15.48 -29.02 -9.05
CA LYS A 207 -16.16 -30.07 -9.83
C LYS A 207 -16.70 -31.18 -8.90
N ASN A 208 -15.91 -31.59 -7.90
CA ASN A 208 -16.31 -32.57 -6.89
C ASN A 208 -17.49 -32.07 -6.04
N LYS A 209 -17.58 -30.76 -5.81
CA LYS A 209 -18.71 -30.10 -5.10
C LYS A 209 -19.92 -29.79 -6.00
N GLY A 210 -19.98 -30.31 -7.23
CA GLY A 210 -21.18 -30.27 -8.08
C GLY A 210 -21.48 -28.95 -8.80
N PHE A 211 -20.54 -28.00 -8.83
CA PHE A 211 -20.74 -26.76 -9.59
C PHE A 211 -20.58 -27.00 -11.11
N LYS A 212 -21.55 -26.54 -11.91
CA LYS A 212 -21.50 -26.59 -13.39
C LYS A 212 -20.27 -25.84 -13.93
N SER A 213 -19.78 -26.32 -15.07
CA SER A 213 -18.57 -25.88 -15.79
C SER A 213 -18.45 -24.36 -15.98
N LEU A 214 -17.20 -23.91 -16.16
CA LEU A 214 -16.82 -22.53 -16.51
C LEU A 214 -17.76 -21.93 -17.58
N PRO A 215 -18.12 -20.64 -17.50
CA PRO A 215 -18.60 -19.93 -18.67
C PRO A 215 -17.54 -20.09 -19.77
N SER A 216 -17.98 -20.47 -20.97
CA SER A 216 -17.12 -20.44 -22.15
C SER A 216 -16.47 -19.06 -22.22
N ILE A 217 -15.14 -19.01 -22.23
CA ILE A 217 -14.41 -17.78 -22.55
C ILE A 217 -14.82 -17.46 -23.98
N LYS A 218 -15.75 -16.52 -24.17
CA LYS A 218 -15.97 -15.92 -25.47
C LYS A 218 -14.69 -15.14 -25.77
N ARG A 219 -13.93 -15.56 -26.78
CA ARG A 219 -12.86 -14.71 -27.34
C ARG A 219 -13.50 -13.37 -27.72
N ASP A 220 -12.85 -12.26 -27.40
CA ASP A 220 -13.33 -10.95 -27.81
C ASP A 220 -13.33 -10.92 -29.36
N PRO A 221 -14.45 -10.62 -30.03
CA PRO A 221 -14.48 -10.50 -31.49
C PRO A 221 -13.44 -9.53 -32.07
N ARG A 222 -12.87 -8.64 -31.24
CA ARG A 222 -11.78 -7.71 -31.60
C ARG A 222 -10.39 -8.35 -31.70
N GLU A 223 -10.20 -9.56 -31.18
CA GLU A 223 -8.93 -10.29 -31.35
C GLU A 223 -8.86 -11.01 -32.71
N GLU A 224 -10.01 -11.29 -33.36
CA GLU A 224 -10.05 -11.90 -34.69
C GLU A 224 -9.79 -10.89 -35.83
N THR A 225 -9.95 -9.59 -35.57
CA THR A 225 -9.71 -8.54 -36.57
C THR A 225 -8.22 -8.25 -36.79
N HIS A 226 -7.39 -8.37 -35.74
CA HIS A 226 -5.94 -8.11 -35.88
C HIS A 226 -5.19 -9.23 -36.61
N GLN A 227 -5.65 -10.48 -36.53
CA GLN A 227 -5.06 -11.58 -37.30
C GLN A 227 -5.41 -11.50 -38.79
N LYS A 228 -6.52 -10.87 -39.17
CA LYS A 228 -6.85 -10.65 -40.59
C LYS A 228 -6.10 -9.47 -41.21
N GLU A 229 -5.82 -8.42 -40.44
CA GLU A 229 -5.02 -7.28 -40.92
C GLU A 229 -3.54 -7.67 -41.12
N GLU A 230 -2.98 -8.52 -40.25
CA GLU A 230 -1.60 -9.02 -40.43
C GLU A 230 -1.44 -10.00 -41.60
N ASP A 231 -2.48 -10.81 -41.91
CA ASP A 231 -2.45 -11.73 -43.06
C ASP A 231 -2.69 -11.02 -44.41
N GLU A 232 -3.43 -9.90 -44.44
CA GLU A 232 -3.64 -9.10 -45.66
C GLU A 232 -2.42 -8.24 -46.02
N ASP A 233 -1.67 -7.73 -45.03
CA ASP A 233 -0.45 -6.94 -45.29
C ASP A 233 0.75 -7.79 -45.78
N VAL A 234 0.73 -9.11 -45.55
CA VAL A 234 1.74 -10.05 -46.09
C VAL A 234 1.39 -10.48 -47.52
N ALA A 235 0.11 -10.45 -47.92
CA ALA A 235 -0.33 -10.88 -49.25
C ALA A 235 -0.15 -9.82 -50.37
N VAL A 236 0.09 -8.55 -50.03
CA VAL A 236 0.21 -7.45 -51.02
C VAL A 236 1.67 -7.15 -51.42
N LYS A 237 2.67 -7.85 -50.84
CA LYS A 237 4.09 -7.73 -51.22
C LYS A 237 4.62 -9.02 -51.85
N GLY A 238 4.15 -9.34 -53.04
CA GLY A 238 4.71 -10.43 -53.84
C GLY A 238 4.32 -10.35 -55.31
N TYR A 239 5.33 -10.10 -56.16
CA TYR A 239 5.34 -10.23 -57.63
C TYR A 239 4.77 -9.08 -58.47
N ASP A 240 5.60 -8.05 -58.70
CA ASP A 240 5.70 -7.43 -60.03
C ASP A 240 6.99 -7.90 -60.70
N GLY A 241 6.83 -8.47 -61.90
CA GLY A 241 7.77 -9.34 -62.58
C GLY A 241 8.96 -8.66 -63.25
N ILE A 242 10.00 -9.49 -63.42
CA ILE A 242 11.20 -9.26 -64.21
C ILE A 242 10.97 -9.82 -65.62
N GLU A 243 11.27 -8.96 -66.61
CA GLU A 243 11.75 -9.21 -67.99
C GLU A 243 10.79 -9.65 -69.11
N PRO A 244 11.15 -9.35 -70.38
CA PRO A 244 12.40 -8.75 -70.90
C PRO A 244 12.36 -7.25 -71.21
#